data_AF-A0A811Q1T2-F1
#
_entry.id   AF-A0A811Q1T2-F1
#
_cell.length_a   1.000
_cell.length_b   1.000
_cell.length_c   1.000
_cell.angle_alpha   90.00
_cell.angle_beta   90.00
_cell.angle_gamma   90.00
#
_symmetry.space_group_name_H-M   'P 1'
#
loop_
_entity.id
_entity.type
_entity.pdbx_description
1 polymer ?
#
loop_
_entity_poly.entity_id
_entity_poly.type
_entity_poly.pdbx_seq_one_letter_code
_entity_poly.pdbx_strand_id
1 'polypeptide(L)'
;MDDAAGEEEASMFETSHVLGALLASSPLLARAWDRCTAATAAAPGFVVHGEEDGGKVYVGFSGVQAALSAAGAAVAGGGGGADVFAPVGLGGGRDAAAGRMFAPLVAAEPDLKAAAGEPVAVQALALQCFLKLCSSPDFQMLLNEIRGKAVVFTGHSLGGAIAALAALHYLCISSSSSPWAPVPPVLCVTFGSPLLGNEALSRAILRERWGGNFCHVVSQHDVVPRLLFCPPDAVPTHIIVGMQLHQWPTRTHQTGAVTTVTMHMADTDKDALRQLIQLHVGAVAMEQKLAAPETTGRSPYRPFESPEAAHSCYGELVLKMPQHLLLKRRLRVGDTPATPNYDDGVSLALEASGIDAMAMEASTARQWLKTSKRAGRRPSLNCARLATQLGRITPCRAQIEWYKALFDAEMGYYDAFKQRRSPRKYSR
;
A
#
# COMPACT_ATOMS: atom_id res chain seq x y z
N MET A 1 -20.89 -4.20 27.00
CA MET A 1 -20.16 -3.43 25.95
C MET A 1 -18.77 -4.01 25.73
N ASP A 2 -18.16 -4.70 26.71
CA ASP A 2 -16.86 -5.36 26.54
C ASP A 2 -16.89 -6.66 25.71
N ASP A 3 -18.00 -7.42 25.71
CA ASP A 3 -18.08 -8.68 24.94
C ASP A 3 -18.07 -8.49 23.42
N ALA A 4 -18.68 -7.41 22.91
CA ALA A 4 -18.69 -7.10 21.49
C ALA A 4 -17.30 -6.71 20.95
N ALA A 5 -16.43 -6.19 21.81
CA ALA A 5 -15.05 -5.85 21.44
C ALA A 5 -14.16 -7.09 21.29
N GLY A 6 -14.49 -8.19 22.00
CA GLY A 6 -13.81 -9.48 21.93
C GLY A 6 -14.21 -10.32 20.71
N GLU A 7 -15.49 -10.31 20.34
CA GLU A 7 -15.99 -11.03 19.15
C GLU A 7 -15.49 -10.43 17.82
N GLU A 8 -15.44 -9.09 17.73
CA GLU A 8 -14.87 -8.40 16.56
C GLU A 8 -13.33 -8.52 16.49
N GLU A 9 -12.69 -8.88 17.61
CA GLU A 9 -11.25 -9.09 17.75
C GLU A 9 -10.75 -10.40 17.13
N ALA A 10 -11.48 -11.50 17.35
CA ALA A 10 -11.23 -12.83 16.77
C ALA A 10 -11.40 -12.85 15.24
N SER A 11 -12.39 -12.10 14.73
CA SER A 11 -12.78 -12.02 13.31
C SER A 11 -11.68 -11.54 12.34
N MET A 12 -10.71 -10.71 12.74
CA MET A 12 -9.81 -10.03 11.77
C MET A 12 -8.66 -10.90 11.20
N PHE A 13 -8.10 -11.81 12.00
CA PHE A 13 -7.06 -12.72 11.50
C PHE A 13 -7.68 -13.89 10.73
N GLU A 14 -8.87 -14.32 11.13
CA GLU A 14 -9.69 -15.24 10.34
C GLU A 14 -10.04 -14.64 8.98
N THR A 15 -10.55 -13.40 8.93
CA THR A 15 -10.86 -12.71 7.67
C THR A 15 -9.61 -12.49 6.81
N SER A 16 -8.45 -12.16 7.39
CA SER A 16 -7.19 -12.04 6.65
C SER A 16 -6.72 -13.37 6.07
N HIS A 17 -6.80 -14.46 6.85
CA HIS A 17 -6.45 -15.80 6.38
C HIS A 17 -7.40 -16.30 5.29
N VAL A 18 -8.70 -16.10 5.48
CA VAL A 18 -9.75 -16.47 4.51
C VAL A 18 -9.59 -15.65 3.23
N LEU A 19 -9.33 -14.35 3.33
CA LEU A 19 -9.06 -13.49 2.18
C LEU A 19 -7.79 -13.93 1.44
N GLY A 20 -6.72 -14.23 2.18
CA GLY A 20 -5.48 -14.77 1.60
C GLY A 20 -5.71 -16.09 0.87
N ALA A 21 -6.49 -17.01 1.46
CA ALA A 21 -6.86 -18.28 0.83
C ALA A 21 -7.74 -18.06 -0.40
N LEU A 22 -8.70 -17.13 -0.36
CA LEU A 22 -9.55 -16.78 -1.49
C LEU A 22 -8.71 -16.24 -2.65
N LEU A 23 -7.80 -15.29 -2.38
CA LEU A 23 -6.88 -14.73 -3.37
C LEU A 23 -5.98 -15.79 -3.99
N ALA A 24 -5.38 -16.65 -3.15
CA ALA A 24 -4.50 -17.72 -3.61
C ALA A 24 -5.23 -18.86 -4.33
N SER A 25 -6.54 -19.03 -4.12
CA SER A 25 -7.39 -19.96 -4.88
C SER A 25 -7.97 -19.36 -6.17
N SER A 26 -7.90 -18.04 -6.33
CA SER A 26 -8.44 -17.30 -7.46
C SER A 26 -7.42 -17.17 -8.60
N PRO A 27 -7.83 -17.13 -9.88
CA PRO A 27 -6.93 -16.86 -11.00
C PRO A 27 -6.40 -15.41 -11.00
N LEU A 28 -6.86 -14.55 -10.10
CA LEU A 28 -6.53 -13.12 -10.07
C LEU A 28 -5.01 -12.87 -9.98
N LEU A 29 -4.31 -13.56 -9.08
CA LEU A 29 -2.86 -13.38 -8.93
C LEU A 29 -2.10 -13.92 -10.15
N ALA A 30 -2.55 -15.05 -10.71
CA ALA A 30 -1.94 -15.63 -11.92
C ALA A 30 -2.10 -14.70 -13.12
N ARG A 31 -3.32 -14.20 -13.36
CA ARG A 31 -3.61 -13.22 -14.41
C ARG A 31 -2.80 -11.94 -14.20
N ALA A 32 -2.70 -11.43 -12.97
CA ALA A 32 -1.89 -10.25 -12.68
C ALA A 32 -0.39 -10.49 -12.97
N TRP A 33 0.14 -11.65 -12.57
CA TRP A 33 1.53 -12.02 -12.84
C TRP A 33 1.82 -12.15 -14.35
N ASP A 34 0.94 -12.79 -15.11
CA ASP A 34 1.06 -12.91 -16.57
C ASP A 34 1.13 -11.53 -17.27
N ARG A 35 0.45 -10.52 -16.70
CA ARG A 35 0.53 -9.14 -17.22
C ARG A 35 1.81 -8.44 -16.80
N CYS A 36 2.37 -8.76 -15.65
CA CYS A 36 3.71 -8.29 -15.27
C CYS A 36 4.76 -8.80 -16.27
N THR A 37 4.74 -10.11 -16.57
CA THR A 37 5.71 -10.72 -17.49
C THR A 37 5.55 -10.19 -18.92
N ALA A 38 4.31 -10.02 -19.39
CA ALA A 38 4.03 -9.40 -20.67
C ALA A 38 4.49 -7.92 -20.74
N ALA A 39 4.30 -7.14 -19.66
CA ALA A 39 4.76 -5.75 -19.59
C ALA A 39 6.28 -5.64 -19.73
N THR A 40 7.04 -6.54 -19.09
CA THR A 40 8.50 -6.59 -19.18
C THR A 40 8.99 -6.79 -20.61
N ALA A 41 8.24 -7.53 -21.44
CA ALA A 41 8.58 -7.77 -22.84
C ALA A 41 8.10 -6.66 -23.80
N ALA A 42 7.27 -5.73 -23.34
CA ALA A 42 6.61 -4.74 -24.18
C ALA A 42 7.40 -3.42 -24.29
N ALA A 43 7.45 -2.86 -25.50
CA ALA A 43 8.13 -1.60 -25.80
C ALA A 43 7.59 -0.35 -25.05
N PRO A 44 6.27 -0.13 -24.90
CA PRO A 44 5.76 1.08 -24.24
C PRO A 44 5.88 1.07 -22.71
N GLY A 45 6.46 0.02 -22.12
CA GLY A 45 6.62 -0.10 -20.66
C GLY A 45 5.33 -0.41 -19.90
N PHE A 46 4.21 -0.63 -20.60
CA PHE A 46 2.97 -1.16 -20.05
C PHE A 46 2.24 -2.03 -21.08
N VAL A 47 1.34 -2.90 -20.63
CA VAL A 47 0.44 -3.69 -21.47
C VAL A 47 -0.98 -3.65 -20.93
N VAL A 48 -1.94 -3.81 -21.83
CA VAL A 48 -3.37 -3.75 -21.51
C VAL A 48 -4.02 -5.01 -22.02
N HIS A 49 -4.88 -5.62 -21.22
CA HIS A 49 -5.65 -6.78 -21.61
C HIS A 49 -7.06 -6.71 -21.01
N GLY A 50 -8.08 -6.64 -21.87
CA GLY A 50 -9.47 -6.82 -21.47
C GLY A 50 -9.84 -8.30 -21.45
N GLU A 51 -10.61 -8.73 -20.45
CA GLU A 51 -11.25 -10.05 -20.50
C GLU A 51 -12.31 -10.10 -21.64
N GLU A 52 -12.40 -11.23 -22.33
CA GLU A 52 -13.27 -11.44 -23.51
C GLU A 52 -14.77 -11.16 -23.21
N ASP A 53 -15.20 -11.30 -21.96
CA ASP A 53 -16.57 -11.02 -21.50
C ASP A 53 -16.79 -9.56 -21.03
N GLY A 54 -15.86 -8.64 -21.31
CA GLY A 54 -16.05 -7.19 -21.11
C GLY A 54 -16.08 -6.70 -19.66
N GLY A 55 -15.81 -7.56 -18.68
CA GLY A 55 -16.00 -7.25 -17.26
C GLY A 55 -14.84 -6.53 -16.57
N LYS A 56 -13.58 -6.86 -16.89
CA LYS A 56 -12.37 -6.37 -16.19
C LYS A 56 -11.21 -6.11 -17.14
N VAL A 57 -10.45 -5.04 -16.89
CA VAL A 57 -9.24 -4.69 -17.64
C VAL A 57 -8.02 -4.86 -16.74
N TYR A 58 -7.00 -5.56 -17.21
CA TYR A 58 -5.71 -5.63 -16.55
C TYR A 58 -4.71 -4.72 -17.24
N VAL A 59 -3.99 -3.93 -16.45
CA VAL A 59 -2.92 -3.05 -16.92
C VAL A 59 -1.64 -3.44 -16.20
N GLY A 60 -0.70 -4.03 -16.94
CA GLY A 60 0.62 -4.42 -16.43
C GLY A 60 1.66 -3.34 -16.69
N PHE A 61 2.52 -3.04 -15.71
CA PHE A 61 3.58 -2.04 -15.82
C PHE A 61 4.97 -2.66 -15.68
N SER A 62 5.90 -2.19 -16.50
CA SER A 62 7.29 -2.62 -16.52
C SER A 62 8.18 -1.66 -15.73
N GLY A 63 9.04 -2.21 -14.88
CA GLY A 63 10.12 -1.47 -14.23
C GLY A 63 11.39 -1.37 -15.08
N VAL A 64 11.40 -1.93 -16.29
CA VAL A 64 12.63 -2.17 -17.08
C VAL A 64 13.40 -0.90 -17.37
N GLN A 65 12.74 0.03 -18.06
CA GLN A 65 13.36 1.28 -18.48
C GLN A 65 13.82 2.12 -17.29
N ALA A 66 13.07 2.03 -16.18
CA ALA A 66 13.34 2.77 -14.97
C ALA A 66 14.62 2.29 -14.28
N ALA A 67 14.80 0.97 -14.11
CA ALA A 67 16.03 0.46 -13.51
C ALA A 67 17.24 0.60 -14.45
N LEU A 68 17.06 0.51 -15.77
CA LEU A 68 18.13 0.82 -16.73
C LEU A 68 18.61 2.28 -16.60
N SER A 69 17.67 3.22 -16.47
CA SER A 69 17.99 4.63 -16.23
C SER A 69 18.70 4.83 -14.89
N ALA A 70 18.24 4.15 -13.83
CA ALA A 70 18.86 4.20 -12.52
C ALA A 70 20.27 3.59 -12.51
N ALA A 71 20.51 2.55 -13.31
CA ALA A 71 21.81 1.91 -13.45
C ALA A 71 22.83 2.84 -14.11
N GLY A 72 22.42 3.53 -15.18
CA GLY A 72 23.25 4.56 -15.80
C GLY A 72 23.66 5.66 -14.82
N ALA A 73 22.70 6.12 -13.99
CA ALA A 73 22.97 7.11 -12.96
C ALA A 73 23.90 6.59 -11.85
N ALA A 74 23.74 5.33 -11.43
CA ALA A 74 24.56 4.71 -10.40
C ALA A 74 26.03 4.53 -10.81
N VAL A 75 26.30 4.27 -12.10
CA VAL A 75 27.66 4.07 -12.63
C VAL A 75 28.37 5.39 -12.93
N ALA A 76 27.62 6.46 -13.21
CA ALA A 76 28.18 7.76 -13.60
C ALA A 76 28.91 8.52 -12.47
N GLY A 77 28.96 7.98 -11.23
CA GLY A 77 29.81 8.48 -10.14
C GLY A 77 29.49 9.89 -9.60
N GLY A 78 28.57 10.63 -10.22
CA GLY A 78 28.03 11.86 -9.65
C GLY A 78 27.04 11.51 -8.54
N GLY A 79 27.09 12.19 -7.39
CA GLY A 79 26.25 11.95 -6.20
C GLY A 79 24.72 11.97 -6.39
N GLY A 80 24.21 11.97 -7.63
CA GLY A 80 22.80 11.81 -7.97
C GLY A 80 22.25 10.38 -7.87
N GLY A 81 23.08 9.36 -7.61
CA GLY A 81 22.61 8.00 -7.36
C GLY A 81 21.84 7.86 -6.04
N ALA A 82 22.24 8.58 -4.98
CA ALA A 82 21.62 8.52 -3.66
C ALA A 82 20.17 9.05 -3.65
N ASP A 83 19.84 9.94 -4.59
CA ASP A 83 18.54 10.62 -4.68
C ASP A 83 17.47 9.81 -5.43
N VAL A 84 17.86 8.74 -6.13
CA VAL A 84 16.95 7.98 -7.01
C VAL A 84 15.85 7.26 -6.21
N PHE A 85 16.16 6.80 -5.00
CA PHE A 85 15.21 6.14 -4.11
C PHE A 85 14.75 7.02 -2.95
N ALA A 86 15.22 8.26 -2.89
CA ALA A 86 14.81 9.20 -1.84
C ALA A 86 13.31 9.54 -1.96
N PRO A 87 12.63 9.80 -0.84
CA PRO A 87 11.26 10.28 -0.86
C PRO A 87 11.21 11.71 -1.40
N VAL A 88 10.29 11.97 -2.34
CA VAL A 88 10.01 13.29 -2.91
C VAL A 88 8.56 13.70 -2.62
N GLY A 89 8.37 14.93 -2.17
CA GLY A 89 7.07 15.47 -1.80
C GLY A 89 6.13 15.69 -3.00
N LEU A 90 4.87 15.28 -2.88
CA LEU A 90 3.80 15.53 -3.86
C LEU A 90 3.17 16.93 -3.72
N GLY A 91 3.29 17.56 -2.55
CA GLY A 91 2.79 18.91 -2.27
C GLY A 91 3.89 19.83 -1.75
N GLY A 92 4.16 20.94 -2.45
CA GLY A 92 5.02 22.02 -1.95
C GLY A 92 6.39 22.23 -2.61
N GLY A 93 6.65 21.66 -3.79
CA GLY A 93 7.95 21.80 -4.50
C GLY A 93 7.85 22.10 -6.01
N ARG A 94 8.98 21.97 -6.72
CA ARG A 94 9.23 22.31 -8.15
C ARG A 94 8.19 21.75 -9.16
N ASP A 95 7.44 20.72 -8.79
CA ASP A 95 6.45 20.02 -9.63
C ASP A 95 5.00 20.22 -9.16
N ALA A 96 4.46 21.44 -9.34
CA ALA A 96 3.05 21.75 -9.11
C ALA A 96 2.08 20.86 -9.92
N ALA A 97 2.55 20.22 -10.98
CA ALA A 97 1.77 19.28 -11.79
C ALA A 97 1.47 17.96 -11.06
N ALA A 98 2.44 17.41 -10.33
CA ALA A 98 2.24 16.17 -9.57
C ALA A 98 1.22 16.36 -8.45
N GLY A 99 1.30 17.48 -7.72
CA GLY A 99 0.32 17.82 -6.67
C GLY A 99 -1.11 17.93 -7.19
N ARG A 100 -1.32 18.39 -8.43
CA ARG A 100 -2.64 18.41 -9.07
C ARG A 100 -3.12 17.01 -9.46
N MET A 101 -2.23 16.13 -9.91
CA MET A 101 -2.56 14.75 -10.27
C MET A 101 -2.99 13.90 -9.07
N PHE A 102 -2.52 14.25 -7.87
CA PHE A 102 -2.80 13.58 -6.60
C PHE A 102 -3.56 14.48 -5.62
N ALA A 103 -4.35 15.43 -6.12
CA ALA A 103 -4.99 16.45 -5.28
C ALA A 103 -5.77 15.89 -4.07
N PRO A 104 -6.55 14.79 -4.19
CA PRO A 104 -7.22 14.19 -3.02
C PRO A 104 -6.25 13.69 -1.95
N LEU A 105 -5.02 13.29 -2.30
CA LEU A 105 -4.02 12.84 -1.33
C LEU A 105 -3.29 14.01 -0.66
N VAL A 106 -3.08 15.10 -1.42
CA VAL A 106 -2.32 16.28 -0.96
C VAL A 106 -3.21 17.30 -0.25
N ALA A 107 -4.54 17.20 -0.37
CA ALA A 107 -5.48 18.07 0.32
C ALA A 107 -5.24 18.05 1.84
N ALA A 108 -5.00 19.24 2.40
CA ALA A 108 -4.72 19.42 3.81
C ALA A 108 -5.92 19.02 4.68
N GLU A 109 -5.66 18.41 5.83
CA GLU A 109 -6.65 18.29 6.90
C GLU A 109 -7.01 19.70 7.40
N PRO A 110 -8.30 20.00 7.66
CA PRO A 110 -8.72 21.25 8.32
C PRO A 110 -8.41 21.26 9.83
N ASP A 111 -7.40 20.50 10.28
CA ASP A 111 -7.11 20.36 11.70
C ASP A 111 -6.12 21.45 12.16
N LEU A 112 -6.64 22.41 12.94
CA LEU A 112 -5.96 23.61 13.44
C LEU A 112 -4.72 23.35 14.32
N LYS A 113 -4.32 22.09 14.54
CA LYS A 113 -3.12 21.69 15.28
C LYS A 113 -2.04 21.03 14.42
N ALA A 114 -2.30 20.77 13.13
CA ALA A 114 -1.43 19.99 12.26
C ALA A 114 -0.63 20.83 11.23
N ALA A 115 -0.37 22.11 11.52
CA ALA A 115 0.48 22.97 10.68
C ALA A 115 1.97 22.54 10.61
N ALA A 116 2.31 21.37 11.17
CA ALA A 116 3.66 20.79 11.22
C ALA A 116 3.70 19.34 10.70
N GLY A 117 2.69 18.88 9.95
CA GLY A 117 2.69 17.55 9.36
C GLY A 117 3.65 17.45 8.17
N GLU A 118 4.47 16.40 8.13
CA GLU A 118 5.30 16.06 6.97
C GLU A 118 4.42 15.94 5.70
N PRO A 119 4.80 16.56 4.57
CA PRO A 119 4.02 16.46 3.34
C PRO A 119 3.99 15.02 2.81
N VAL A 120 2.95 14.68 2.04
CA VAL A 120 2.88 13.40 1.34
C VAL A 120 4.09 13.25 0.43
N ALA A 121 4.88 12.20 0.62
CA ALA A 121 6.06 11.92 -0.18
C ALA A 121 6.04 10.49 -0.74
N VAL A 122 6.58 10.33 -1.94
CA VAL A 122 6.69 9.06 -2.66
C VAL A 122 8.11 8.83 -3.16
N GLN A 123 8.45 7.59 -3.50
CA GLN A 123 9.78 7.24 -4.01
C GLN A 123 10.06 7.91 -5.38
N ALA A 124 11.19 8.60 -5.48
CA ALA A 124 11.48 9.52 -6.59
C ALA A 124 11.53 8.84 -7.98
N LEU A 125 12.20 7.69 -8.12
CA LEU A 125 12.30 7.01 -9.41
C LEU A 125 10.93 6.56 -9.95
N ALA A 126 10.07 5.99 -9.11
CA ALA A 126 8.73 5.57 -9.49
C ALA A 126 7.90 6.76 -9.91
N LEU A 127 7.95 7.88 -9.17
CA LEU A 127 7.26 9.11 -9.55
C LEU A 127 7.77 9.64 -10.89
N GLN A 128 9.08 9.72 -11.09
CA GLN A 128 9.66 10.20 -12.35
C GLN A 128 9.20 9.35 -13.55
N CYS A 129 9.19 8.02 -13.38
CA CYS A 129 8.75 7.11 -14.44
C CYS A 129 7.25 7.21 -14.71
N PHE A 130 6.46 7.33 -13.64
CA PHE A 130 5.02 7.56 -13.75
C PHE A 130 4.70 8.88 -14.47
N LEU A 131 5.39 9.99 -14.15
CA LEU A 131 5.18 11.28 -14.81
C LEU A 131 5.54 11.25 -16.31
N LYS A 132 6.63 10.55 -16.67
CA LYS A 132 6.97 10.28 -18.08
C LYS A 132 5.85 9.50 -18.77
N LEU A 133 5.32 8.48 -18.11
CA LEU A 133 4.21 7.68 -18.63
C LEU A 133 2.94 8.52 -18.81
N CYS A 134 2.58 9.36 -17.83
CA CYS A 134 1.47 10.30 -17.95
C CYS A 134 1.62 11.30 -19.09
N SER A 135 2.85 11.60 -19.52
CA SER A 135 3.10 12.48 -20.65
C SER A 135 2.95 11.77 -22.00
N SER A 136 2.82 10.43 -22.02
CA SER A 136 2.64 9.64 -23.23
C SER A 136 1.19 9.69 -23.75
N PRO A 137 0.97 9.91 -25.06
CA PRO A 137 -0.37 9.86 -25.65
C PRO A 137 -1.03 8.49 -25.49
N ASP A 138 -0.25 7.40 -25.54
CA ASP A 138 -0.76 6.04 -25.41
C ASP A 138 -1.37 5.80 -24.02
N PHE A 139 -0.75 6.35 -22.98
CA PHE A 139 -1.26 6.23 -21.62
C PHE A 139 -2.49 7.11 -21.40
N GLN A 140 -2.55 8.29 -22.01
CA GLN A 140 -3.74 9.14 -21.97
C GLN A 140 -4.92 8.48 -22.69
N MET A 141 -4.68 7.83 -23.84
CA MET A 141 -5.69 7.03 -24.52
C MET A 141 -6.16 5.86 -23.66
N LEU A 142 -5.23 5.15 -23.00
CA LEU A 142 -5.57 4.08 -22.06
C LEU A 142 -6.49 4.56 -20.93
N LEU A 143 -6.13 5.66 -20.25
CA LEU A 143 -6.94 6.20 -19.14
C LEU A 143 -8.38 6.52 -19.56
N ASN A 144 -8.55 7.03 -20.79
CA ASN A 144 -9.87 7.26 -21.38
C ASN A 144 -10.60 5.94 -21.69
N GLU A 145 -9.89 4.93 -22.21
CA GLU A 145 -10.46 3.63 -22.57
C GLU A 145 -10.94 2.83 -21.35
N ILE A 146 -10.22 2.92 -20.22
CA ILE A 146 -10.55 2.19 -18.98
C ILE A 146 -11.49 2.99 -18.06
N ARG A 147 -11.90 4.19 -18.46
CA ARG A 147 -12.78 5.03 -17.67
C ARG A 147 -14.11 4.32 -17.45
N GLY A 148 -14.51 4.17 -16.18
CA GLY A 148 -15.77 3.48 -15.84
C GLY A 148 -15.71 1.95 -15.88
N LYS A 149 -14.56 1.35 -16.21
CA LYS A 149 -14.37 -0.10 -16.21
C LYS A 149 -13.76 -0.57 -14.90
N ALA A 150 -14.01 -1.82 -14.51
CA ALA A 150 -13.25 -2.46 -13.44
C ALA A 150 -11.80 -2.67 -13.88
N VAL A 151 -10.83 -2.18 -13.11
CA VAL A 151 -9.41 -2.21 -13.50
C VAL A 151 -8.55 -2.89 -12.45
N VAL A 152 -7.64 -3.75 -12.91
CA VAL A 152 -6.55 -4.32 -12.14
C VAL A 152 -5.21 -3.76 -12.64
N PHE A 153 -4.59 -2.88 -11.87
CA PHE A 153 -3.23 -2.42 -12.10
C PHE A 153 -2.26 -3.44 -11.50
N THR A 154 -1.18 -3.76 -12.20
CA THR A 154 -0.21 -4.71 -11.68
C THR A 154 1.20 -4.46 -12.16
N GLY A 155 2.18 -4.86 -11.35
CA GLY A 155 3.58 -4.74 -11.70
C GLY A 155 4.46 -5.48 -10.72
N HIS A 156 5.61 -5.91 -11.20
CA HIS A 156 6.65 -6.55 -10.40
C HIS A 156 7.77 -5.57 -10.10
N SER A 157 8.34 -5.67 -8.89
CA SER A 157 9.43 -4.82 -8.42
C SER A 157 9.10 -3.33 -8.60
N LEU A 158 9.97 -2.55 -9.25
CA LEU A 158 9.74 -1.14 -9.56
C LEU A 158 8.50 -0.91 -10.45
N GLY A 159 8.15 -1.86 -11.33
CA GLY A 159 6.89 -1.82 -12.09
C GLY A 159 5.67 -1.83 -11.17
N GLY A 160 5.76 -2.50 -10.01
CA GLY A 160 4.72 -2.48 -8.99
C GLY A 160 4.56 -1.11 -8.31
N ALA A 161 5.67 -0.40 -8.06
CA ALA A 161 5.62 0.97 -7.54
C ALA A 161 4.97 1.94 -8.55
N ILE A 162 5.28 1.78 -9.85
CA ILE A 162 4.65 2.54 -10.93
C ILE A 162 3.15 2.20 -11.03
N ALA A 163 2.79 0.91 -10.95
CA ALA A 163 1.40 0.46 -10.96
C ALA A 163 0.59 1.05 -9.79
N ALA A 164 1.20 1.14 -8.60
CA ALA A 164 0.57 1.77 -7.44
C ALA A 164 0.33 3.27 -7.63
N LEU A 165 1.28 4.00 -8.21
CA LEU A 165 1.07 5.42 -8.59
C LEU A 165 -0.02 5.58 -9.66
N ALA A 166 -0.05 4.70 -10.66
CA ALA A 166 -1.09 4.70 -11.68
C ALA A 166 -2.48 4.43 -11.09
N ALA A 167 -2.59 3.48 -10.16
CA ALA A 167 -3.84 3.20 -9.46
C ALA A 167 -4.27 4.40 -8.58
N LEU A 168 -3.34 5.01 -7.83
CA LEU A 168 -3.63 6.22 -7.04
C LEU A 168 -4.10 7.37 -7.92
N HIS A 169 -3.44 7.61 -9.06
CA HIS A 169 -3.86 8.63 -10.00
C HIS A 169 -5.25 8.34 -10.58
N TYR A 170 -5.52 7.09 -10.96
CA TYR A 170 -6.82 6.66 -11.45
C TYR A 170 -7.93 6.86 -10.40
N LEU A 171 -7.64 6.58 -9.13
CA LEU A 171 -8.55 6.85 -8.01
C LEU A 171 -8.78 8.35 -7.82
N CYS A 172 -7.75 9.19 -7.98
CA CYS A 172 -7.87 10.64 -7.86
C CYS A 172 -8.79 11.23 -8.95
N ILE A 173 -8.59 10.83 -10.22
CA ILE A 173 -9.43 11.30 -11.33
C ILE A 173 -10.86 10.75 -11.25
N SER A 174 -11.02 9.52 -10.74
CA SER A 174 -12.35 8.90 -10.57
C SER A 174 -13.13 9.53 -9.42
N SER A 175 -12.47 9.87 -8.31
CA SER A 175 -13.11 10.54 -7.16
C SER A 175 -13.48 11.99 -7.44
N SER A 176 -12.83 12.60 -8.44
CA SER A 176 -13.18 13.93 -8.94
C SER A 176 -14.37 13.91 -9.91
N SER A 177 -14.81 12.72 -10.32
CA SER A 177 -16.03 12.54 -11.14
C SER A 177 -17.28 12.49 -10.25
N SER A 178 -18.45 12.79 -10.81
CA SER A 178 -19.72 13.05 -10.09
C SER A 178 -19.90 12.23 -8.78
N PRO A 179 -20.26 12.85 -7.64
CA PRO A 179 -20.47 12.16 -6.36
C PRO A 179 -21.54 11.07 -6.36
N TRP A 180 -22.33 10.98 -7.44
CA TRP A 180 -23.53 10.17 -7.56
C TRP A 180 -23.33 8.94 -8.45
N ALA A 181 -22.17 8.81 -9.10
CA ALA A 181 -21.84 7.64 -9.92
C ALA A 181 -21.08 6.61 -9.08
N PRO A 182 -21.42 5.31 -9.16
CA PRO A 182 -20.63 4.27 -8.51
C PRO A 182 -19.23 4.24 -9.14
N VAL A 183 -18.20 4.46 -8.32
CA VAL A 183 -16.80 4.36 -8.76
C VAL A 183 -16.54 2.90 -9.17
N PRO A 184 -16.05 2.63 -10.39
CA PRO A 184 -15.77 1.27 -10.80
C PRO A 184 -14.70 0.65 -9.89
N PRO A 185 -14.72 -0.68 -9.68
CA PRO A 185 -13.78 -1.32 -8.77
C PRO A 185 -12.36 -1.25 -9.33
N VAL A 186 -11.45 -0.76 -8.49
CA VAL A 186 -10.01 -0.64 -8.80
C VAL A 186 -9.24 -1.54 -7.85
N LEU A 187 -8.34 -2.35 -8.37
CA LEU A 187 -7.40 -3.13 -7.58
C LEU A 187 -5.98 -2.92 -8.12
N CYS A 188 -5.01 -2.77 -7.23
CA CYS A 188 -3.59 -2.76 -7.55
C CYS A 188 -2.95 -3.99 -6.92
N VAL A 189 -2.38 -4.87 -7.74
CA VAL A 189 -1.67 -6.08 -7.30
C VAL A 189 -0.20 -5.94 -7.63
N THR A 190 0.66 -5.86 -6.63
CA THR A 190 2.11 -5.75 -6.85
C THR A 190 2.84 -7.00 -6.38
N PHE A 191 3.97 -7.31 -7.01
CA PHE A 191 4.81 -8.46 -6.67
C PHE A 191 6.21 -7.98 -6.32
N GLY A 192 6.63 -8.17 -5.06
CA GLY A 192 7.98 -7.77 -4.62
C GLY A 192 8.30 -6.30 -4.80
N SER A 193 7.29 -5.42 -4.82
CA SER A 193 7.51 -3.98 -5.04
C SER A 193 8.18 -3.33 -3.83
N PRO A 194 9.12 -2.39 -4.03
CA PRO A 194 9.65 -1.58 -2.93
C PRO A 194 8.53 -0.73 -2.30
N LEU A 195 8.76 -0.25 -1.07
CA LEU A 195 7.84 0.70 -0.41
C LEU A 195 7.65 1.96 -1.26
N LEU A 196 6.42 2.47 -1.34
CA LEU A 196 6.11 3.59 -2.23
C LEU A 196 6.23 4.97 -1.59
N GLY A 197 5.84 5.15 -0.32
CA GLY A 197 5.77 6.47 0.27
C GLY A 197 5.76 6.49 1.80
N ASN A 198 5.71 7.71 2.34
CA ASN A 198 5.85 7.97 3.77
C ASN A 198 4.55 7.79 4.56
N GLU A 199 4.61 8.02 5.87
CA GLU A 199 3.44 7.91 6.76
C GLU A 199 2.31 8.86 6.35
N ALA A 200 2.63 10.05 5.85
CA ALA A 200 1.64 11.00 5.35
C ALA A 200 0.83 10.44 4.16
N LEU A 201 1.48 9.72 3.24
CA LEU A 201 0.78 8.98 2.17
C LEU A 201 -0.15 7.92 2.75
N SER A 202 0.32 7.13 3.73
CA SER A 202 -0.50 6.11 4.38
C SER A 202 -1.74 6.71 5.03
N ARG A 203 -1.61 7.86 5.72
CA ARG A 203 -2.75 8.57 6.33
C ARG A 203 -3.73 9.07 5.27
N ALA A 204 -3.24 9.61 4.16
CA ALA A 204 -4.07 10.07 3.06
C ALA A 204 -4.87 8.92 2.41
N ILE A 205 -4.23 7.77 2.13
CA ILE A 205 -4.91 6.58 1.59
C ILE A 205 -6.02 6.08 2.53
N LEU A 206 -5.76 6.07 3.85
CA LEU A 206 -6.75 5.68 4.85
C LEU A 206 -7.93 6.65 4.91
N ARG A 207 -7.67 7.97 4.81
CA ARG A 207 -8.71 9.01 4.77
C ARG A 207 -9.66 8.81 3.60
N GLU A 208 -9.11 8.55 2.41
CA GLU A 208 -9.90 8.33 1.20
C GLU A 208 -10.53 6.93 1.14
N ARG A 209 -10.29 6.07 2.15
CA ARG A 209 -10.75 4.67 2.22
C ARG A 209 -10.22 3.80 1.07
N TRP A 210 -9.06 4.16 0.51
CA TRP A 210 -8.46 3.45 -0.61
C TRP A 210 -7.57 2.26 -0.20
N GLY A 211 -7.42 1.99 1.10
CA GLY A 211 -6.56 0.89 1.57
C GLY A 211 -6.97 -0.49 1.02
N GLY A 212 -8.26 -0.73 0.80
CA GLY A 212 -8.77 -1.98 0.22
C GLY A 212 -8.48 -2.15 -1.28
N ASN A 213 -7.96 -1.12 -1.95
CA ASN A 213 -7.63 -1.17 -3.38
C ASN A 213 -6.22 -1.72 -3.64
N PHE A 214 -5.39 -1.97 -2.63
CA PHE A 214 -3.99 -2.37 -2.80
C PHE A 214 -3.71 -3.74 -2.18
N CYS A 215 -3.10 -4.63 -2.96
CA CYS A 215 -2.68 -5.98 -2.58
C CYS A 215 -1.20 -6.17 -2.94
N HIS A 216 -0.34 -6.20 -1.93
CA HIS A 216 1.11 -6.36 -2.12
C HIS A 216 1.51 -7.81 -1.82
N VAL A 217 1.88 -8.56 -2.87
CA VAL A 217 2.35 -9.94 -2.77
C VAL A 217 3.87 -9.92 -2.55
N VAL A 218 4.31 -10.48 -1.41
CA VAL A 218 5.72 -10.47 -1.01
C VAL A 218 6.16 -11.89 -0.64
N SER A 219 7.21 -12.39 -1.28
CA SER A 219 7.86 -13.65 -0.89
C SER A 219 8.58 -13.50 0.45
N GLN A 220 8.60 -14.56 1.25
CA GLN A 220 9.15 -14.53 2.62
C GLN A 220 10.63 -14.10 2.67
N HIS A 221 11.40 -14.38 1.63
CA HIS A 221 12.82 -14.04 1.59
C HIS A 221 13.15 -12.90 0.64
N ASP A 222 12.13 -12.25 0.06
CA ASP A 222 12.33 -11.10 -0.81
C ASP A 222 12.83 -9.90 0.00
N VAL A 223 13.98 -9.38 -0.41
CA VAL A 223 14.64 -8.24 0.21
C VAL A 223 14.17 -6.91 -0.37
N VAL A 224 13.64 -6.87 -1.60
CA VAL A 224 13.34 -5.60 -2.30
C VAL A 224 12.29 -4.75 -1.57
N PRO A 225 11.17 -5.31 -1.08
CA PRO A 225 10.22 -4.56 -0.24
C PRO A 225 10.83 -4.04 1.07
N ARG A 226 12.00 -4.56 1.48
CA ARG A 226 12.64 -4.26 2.77
C ARG A 226 13.80 -3.28 2.66
N LEU A 227 14.33 -3.06 1.45
CA LEU A 227 15.48 -2.19 1.21
C LEU A 227 15.24 -0.76 1.68
N LEU A 228 14.02 -0.24 1.47
CA LEU A 228 13.67 1.14 1.81
C LEU A 228 13.35 1.37 3.29
N PHE A 229 13.54 0.38 4.15
CA PHE A 229 13.65 0.60 5.60
C PHE A 229 15.06 1.05 6.01
N CYS A 230 16.07 0.82 5.16
CA CYS A 230 17.43 1.29 5.42
C CYS A 230 17.54 2.79 5.06
N PRO A 231 18.34 3.57 5.79
CA PRO A 231 18.69 4.93 5.41
C PRO A 231 19.23 4.96 3.96
N PRO A 232 18.93 6.00 3.17
CA PRO A 232 19.39 6.11 1.79
C PRO A 232 20.91 6.00 1.64
N ASP A 233 21.67 6.41 2.67
CA ASP A 233 23.13 6.36 2.70
C ASP A 233 23.70 5.00 3.13
N ALA A 234 22.86 4.11 3.68
CA ALA A 234 23.30 2.82 4.23
C ALA A 234 23.40 1.71 3.18
N VAL A 235 22.62 1.80 2.10
CA VAL A 235 22.64 0.81 1.01
C VAL A 235 22.98 1.53 -0.30
N PRO A 236 24.18 1.30 -0.87
CA PRO A 236 24.55 1.86 -2.16
C PRO A 236 23.49 1.62 -3.24
N THR A 237 23.15 2.65 -4.00
CA THR A 237 22.13 2.62 -5.07
C THR A 237 22.35 1.49 -6.07
N HIS A 238 23.60 1.15 -6.39
CA HIS A 238 23.91 0.06 -7.31
C HIS A 238 23.49 -1.32 -6.78
N ILE A 239 23.43 -1.52 -5.45
CA ILE A 239 22.89 -2.75 -4.85
C ILE A 239 21.37 -2.79 -5.03
N ILE A 240 20.67 -1.69 -4.78
CA ILE A 240 19.21 -1.63 -4.95
C ILE A 240 18.85 -1.85 -6.43
N VAL A 241 19.54 -1.16 -7.34
CA VAL A 241 19.30 -1.26 -8.77
C VAL A 241 19.70 -2.64 -9.31
N GLY A 242 20.85 -3.18 -8.90
CA GLY A 242 21.28 -4.48 -9.39
C GLY A 242 20.37 -5.63 -8.94
N MET A 243 19.73 -5.54 -7.75
CA MET A 243 18.76 -6.55 -7.30
C MET A 243 17.53 -6.56 -8.18
N GLN A 244 17.14 -5.39 -8.69
CA GLN A 244 16.05 -5.23 -9.64
C GLN A 244 16.44 -5.71 -11.05
N LEU A 245 17.70 -5.51 -11.46
CA LEU A 245 18.21 -5.88 -12.78
C LEU A 245 18.55 -7.36 -12.96
N HIS A 246 19.03 -8.04 -11.91
CA HIS A 246 19.47 -9.45 -11.96
C HIS A 246 18.33 -10.42 -12.34
N GLN A 247 17.09 -9.94 -12.41
CA GLN A 247 15.90 -10.76 -12.67
C GLN A 247 15.52 -10.82 -14.14
N TRP A 248 16.20 -10.05 -15.00
CA TRP A 248 15.80 -9.88 -16.38
C TRP A 248 16.61 -10.79 -17.31
N PRO A 249 16.02 -11.25 -18.43
CA PRO A 249 16.72 -12.11 -19.37
C PRO A 249 18.03 -11.46 -19.84
N THR A 250 19.10 -12.25 -19.99
CA THR A 250 20.44 -11.83 -20.44
C THR A 250 20.47 -10.93 -21.69
N ARG A 251 19.40 -10.91 -22.48
CA ARG A 251 19.23 -9.99 -23.63
C ARG A 251 19.12 -8.51 -23.24
N THR A 252 18.79 -8.16 -22.00
CA THR A 252 18.78 -6.76 -21.51
C THR A 252 20.14 -6.27 -20.99
N HIS A 253 21.14 -7.14 -20.90
CA HIS A 253 22.49 -6.81 -20.40
C HIS A 253 23.42 -6.19 -21.46
N GLN A 254 22.88 -5.61 -22.54
CA GLN A 254 23.70 -5.04 -23.62
C GLN A 254 24.25 -3.64 -23.34
N THR A 255 23.97 -3.06 -22.17
CA THR A 255 24.53 -1.77 -21.74
C THR A 255 25.64 -1.98 -20.70
N GLY A 256 26.81 -1.39 -20.94
CA GLY A 256 27.97 -1.52 -20.05
C GLY A 256 27.67 -1.16 -18.58
N ALA A 257 26.73 -0.24 -18.35
CA ALA A 257 26.29 0.13 -17.00
C ALA A 257 25.58 -1.02 -16.26
N VAL A 258 24.76 -1.83 -16.93
CA VAL A 258 24.07 -2.98 -16.32
C VAL A 258 25.10 -4.02 -15.88
N THR A 259 26.07 -4.33 -16.74
CA THR A 259 27.16 -5.26 -16.42
C THR A 259 27.93 -4.80 -15.18
N THR A 260 28.36 -3.54 -15.14
CA THR A 260 29.07 -2.97 -13.98
C THR A 260 28.26 -3.05 -12.69
N VAL A 261 26.96 -2.68 -12.73
CA VAL A 261 26.08 -2.76 -11.55
C VAL A 261 25.89 -4.21 -11.08
N THR A 262 25.71 -5.16 -12.02
CA THR A 262 25.54 -6.57 -11.68
C THR A 262 26.81 -7.22 -11.12
N MET A 263 28.00 -6.79 -11.57
CA MET A 263 29.28 -7.24 -10.99
C MET A 263 29.46 -6.73 -9.57
N HIS A 264 29.25 -5.43 -9.31
CA HIS A 264 29.32 -4.87 -7.96
C HIS A 264 28.34 -5.53 -6.98
N MET A 265 27.18 -5.93 -7.47
CA MET A 265 26.21 -6.71 -6.70
C MET A 265 26.67 -8.13 -6.38
N ALA A 266 27.29 -8.82 -7.34
CA ALA A 266 27.83 -10.16 -7.11
C ALA A 266 28.96 -10.15 -6.06
N ASP A 267 29.73 -9.07 -6.01
CA ASP A 267 30.81 -8.85 -5.04
C ASP A 267 30.33 -8.41 -3.65
N THR A 268 29.04 -8.09 -3.50
CA THR A 268 28.47 -7.64 -2.22
C THR A 268 28.32 -8.80 -1.25
N ASP A 269 28.75 -8.61 0.01
CA ASP A 269 28.47 -9.53 1.10
C ASP A 269 26.96 -9.57 1.41
N LYS A 270 26.29 -10.61 0.91
CA LYS A 270 24.85 -10.82 1.06
C LYS A 270 24.43 -11.02 2.51
N ASP A 271 25.29 -11.57 3.36
CA ASP A 271 24.99 -11.79 4.77
C ASP A 271 25.13 -10.49 5.57
N ALA A 272 26.09 -9.64 5.23
CA ALA A 272 26.18 -8.28 5.78
C ALA A 272 24.95 -7.44 5.40
N LEU A 273 24.53 -7.50 4.13
CA LEU A 273 23.34 -6.77 3.66
C LEU A 273 22.06 -7.24 4.35
N ARG A 274 21.88 -8.56 4.54
CA ARG A 274 20.75 -9.12 5.29
C ARG A 274 20.72 -8.61 6.74
N GLN A 275 21.87 -8.57 7.41
CA GLN A 275 21.96 -8.07 8.78
C GLN A 275 21.64 -6.57 8.86
N LEU A 276 22.11 -5.79 7.90
CA LEU A 276 21.81 -4.36 7.81
C LEU A 276 20.29 -4.12 7.64
N ILE A 277 19.64 -4.88 6.76
CA ILE A 277 18.18 -4.80 6.55
C ILE A 277 17.44 -5.18 7.84
N GLN A 278 17.83 -6.29 8.49
CA GLN A 278 17.19 -6.74 9.73
C GLN A 278 17.30 -5.71 10.85
N LEU A 279 18.47 -5.08 11.00
CA LEU A 279 18.71 -4.04 12.00
C LEU A 279 17.74 -2.85 11.81
N HIS A 280 17.61 -2.36 10.57
CA HIS A 280 16.79 -1.18 10.29
C HIS A 280 15.29 -1.49 10.31
N VAL A 281 14.87 -2.66 9.84
CA VAL A 281 13.48 -3.12 10.00
C VAL A 281 13.12 -3.20 11.50
N GLY A 282 14.03 -3.72 12.33
CA GLY A 282 13.86 -3.74 13.78
C GLY A 282 13.77 -2.34 14.39
N ALA A 283 14.62 -1.40 13.96
CA ALA A 283 14.60 -0.01 14.42
C ALA A 283 13.28 0.69 14.07
N VAL A 284 12.79 0.54 12.84
CA VAL A 284 11.50 1.14 12.40
C VAL A 284 10.33 0.55 13.19
N ALA A 285 10.34 -0.76 13.46
CA ALA A 285 9.34 -1.38 14.34
C ALA A 285 9.40 -0.82 15.78
N MET A 286 10.59 -0.50 16.28
CA MET A 286 10.80 0.07 17.61
C MET A 286 10.43 1.55 17.69
N GLU A 287 10.60 2.35 16.62
CA GLU A 287 10.20 3.77 16.56
C GLU A 287 8.68 3.95 16.60
N GLN A 288 7.91 2.97 16.11
CA GLN A 288 6.46 2.92 16.29
C GLN A 288 6.02 2.63 17.76
N LYS A 289 7.00 2.40 18.66
CA LYS A 289 7.09 2.34 20.14
C LYS A 289 6.03 1.62 21.01
N LEU A 290 6.51 0.58 21.72
CA LEU A 290 6.61 0.47 23.20
C LEU A 290 7.59 -0.66 23.61
N ALA A 291 8.50 -0.35 24.55
CA ALA A 291 9.64 -1.06 25.17
C ALA A 291 9.92 -2.56 24.89
N ALA A 292 11.20 -2.90 24.66
CA ALA A 292 11.72 -4.27 24.56
C ALA A 292 12.54 -4.68 25.80
N PRO A 293 12.72 -5.99 26.06
CA PRO A 293 14.00 -6.51 26.52
C PRO A 293 14.93 -6.78 25.32
N GLU A 294 16.21 -6.49 25.49
CA GLU A 294 17.26 -6.78 24.51
C GLU A 294 17.32 -8.27 24.20
N THR A 295 17.34 -8.64 22.91
CA THR A 295 17.55 -10.03 22.47
C THR A 295 18.87 -10.12 21.71
N THR A 296 19.91 -10.54 22.43
CA THR A 296 21.16 -11.08 21.87
C THR A 296 20.95 -12.57 21.60
N GLY A 297 20.41 -12.89 20.44
CA GLY A 297 20.25 -14.28 19.99
C GLY A 297 20.18 -14.34 18.48
N ARG A 298 21.30 -14.66 17.82
CA ARG A 298 21.34 -14.94 16.38
C ARG A 298 20.73 -16.32 16.12
N SER A 299 19.74 -16.39 15.24
CA SER A 299 19.25 -17.66 14.69
C SER A 299 20.37 -18.39 13.92
N PRO A 300 20.62 -19.70 14.18
CA PRO A 300 21.59 -20.51 13.45
C PRO A 300 21.07 -20.96 12.07
N TYR A 301 19.80 -20.73 11.76
CA TYR A 301 19.18 -21.18 10.52
C TYR A 301 19.43 -20.16 9.39
N ARG A 302 19.88 -20.67 8.24
CA ARG A 302 20.07 -19.90 7.01
C ARG A 302 18.81 -20.05 6.14
N PRO A 303 18.30 -18.98 5.49
CA PRO A 303 17.29 -19.14 4.46
C PRO A 303 17.84 -20.06 3.37
N PHE A 304 17.05 -21.06 2.96
CA PHE A 304 17.41 -21.98 1.87
C PHE A 304 17.54 -21.25 0.52
N GLU A 305 16.99 -20.04 0.38
CA GLU A 305 16.95 -19.27 -0.86
C GLU A 305 17.84 -18.01 -0.81
N SER A 306 18.53 -17.73 -1.92
CA SER A 306 19.26 -16.47 -2.09
C SER A 306 18.29 -15.29 -2.23
N PRO A 307 18.68 -14.06 -1.88
CA PRO A 307 17.81 -12.89 -1.99
C PRO A 307 17.28 -12.67 -3.42
N GLU A 308 18.10 -13.02 -4.42
CA GLU A 308 17.75 -12.88 -5.83
C GLU A 308 16.71 -13.92 -6.26
N ALA A 309 16.87 -15.17 -5.83
CA ALA A 309 15.93 -16.25 -6.09
C ALA A 309 14.57 -15.94 -5.47
N ALA A 310 14.55 -15.42 -4.24
CA ALA A 310 13.33 -15.05 -3.54
C ALA A 310 12.57 -13.89 -4.21
N HIS A 311 13.27 -12.92 -4.81
CA HIS A 311 12.63 -11.83 -5.54
C HIS A 311 12.15 -12.27 -6.95
N SER A 312 12.67 -13.39 -7.49
CA SER A 312 12.30 -13.93 -8.82
C SER A 312 11.24 -15.06 -8.77
N CYS A 313 10.90 -15.56 -7.57
CA CYS A 313 10.10 -16.78 -7.42
C CYS A 313 8.58 -16.59 -7.64
N TYR A 314 8.10 -15.38 -7.88
CA TYR A 314 6.67 -15.06 -7.91
C TYR A 314 5.87 -15.85 -8.95
N GLY A 315 6.46 -16.18 -10.10
CA GLY A 315 5.79 -17.01 -11.12
C GLY A 315 5.50 -18.42 -10.63
N GLU A 316 6.48 -19.08 -10.03
CA GLU A 316 6.25 -20.39 -9.41
C GLU A 316 5.33 -20.30 -8.20
N LEU A 317 5.50 -19.26 -7.37
CA LEU A 317 4.71 -19.03 -6.17
C LEU A 317 3.21 -18.98 -6.51
N VAL A 318 2.83 -18.14 -7.47
CA VAL A 318 1.44 -17.92 -7.86
C VAL A 318 0.82 -19.16 -8.51
N LEU A 319 1.59 -19.93 -9.28
CA LEU A 319 1.12 -21.20 -9.87
C LEU A 319 0.95 -22.32 -8.84
N LYS A 320 1.82 -22.36 -7.82
CA LYS A 320 1.80 -23.40 -6.77
C LYS A 320 0.81 -23.06 -5.64
N MET A 321 0.45 -21.78 -5.45
CA MET A 321 -0.47 -21.31 -4.39
C MET A 321 -1.77 -22.13 -4.28
N PRO A 322 -2.54 -22.38 -5.35
CA PRO A 322 -3.76 -23.19 -5.28
C PRO A 322 -3.49 -24.63 -4.79
N GLN A 323 -2.37 -25.22 -5.22
CA GLN A 323 -2.00 -26.60 -4.85
C GLN A 323 -1.59 -26.68 -3.37
N HIS A 324 -0.80 -25.72 -2.89
CA HIS A 324 -0.39 -25.65 -1.48
C HIS A 324 -1.59 -25.48 -0.54
N LEU A 325 -2.62 -24.73 -0.94
CA LEU A 325 -3.86 -24.61 -0.16
C LEU A 325 -4.59 -25.94 -0.03
N LEU A 326 -4.67 -26.73 -1.11
CA LEU A 326 -5.30 -28.05 -1.09
C LEU A 326 -4.55 -29.03 -0.17
N LEU A 327 -3.21 -28.99 -0.17
CA LEU A 327 -2.37 -29.80 0.72
C LEU A 327 -2.49 -29.38 2.19
N LYS A 328 -2.42 -28.08 2.49
CA LYS A 328 -2.57 -27.56 3.86
C LYS A 328 -3.96 -27.83 4.43
N ARG A 329 -5.02 -27.73 3.62
CA ARG A 329 -6.39 -28.07 4.03
C ARG A 329 -6.54 -29.54 4.39
N ARG A 330 -5.83 -30.46 3.71
CA ARG A 330 -5.83 -31.89 4.05
C ARG A 330 -5.11 -32.21 5.36
N LEU A 331 -4.07 -31.45 5.72
CA LEU A 331 -3.30 -31.67 6.95
C LEU A 331 -4.03 -31.22 8.22
N ARG A 332 -4.91 -30.21 8.14
CA ARG A 332 -5.57 -29.59 9.31
C ARG A 332 -6.95 -30.19 9.69
N VAL A 333 -7.37 -31.30 9.09
CA VAL A 333 -8.67 -31.94 9.39
C VAL A 333 -8.73 -32.53 10.81
N GLY A 334 -7.61 -32.59 11.55
CA GLY A 334 -7.54 -33.21 12.89
C GLY A 334 -7.77 -32.29 14.10
N ASP A 335 -7.48 -30.98 14.03
CA ASP A 335 -7.37 -30.12 15.22
C ASP A 335 -8.04 -28.74 15.01
N THR A 336 -9.36 -28.70 14.84
CA THR A 336 -10.10 -27.42 14.85
C THR A 336 -10.95 -27.31 16.11
N PRO A 337 -10.63 -26.41 17.05
CA PRO A 337 -11.56 -26.02 18.11
C PRO A 337 -12.82 -25.41 17.50
N ALA A 338 -13.96 -25.58 18.16
CA ALA A 338 -15.28 -25.19 17.68
C ALA A 338 -15.47 -23.66 17.47
N THR A 339 -14.52 -22.83 17.90
CA THR A 339 -14.48 -21.38 17.67
C THR A 339 -13.01 -20.94 17.62
N PRO A 340 -12.50 -20.36 16.52
CA PRO A 340 -11.14 -19.88 16.49
C PRO A 340 -11.03 -18.60 17.34
N ASN A 341 -9.96 -18.48 18.12
CA ASN A 341 -9.73 -17.32 18.99
C ASN A 341 -8.66 -16.40 18.37
N TYR A 342 -8.63 -15.13 18.78
CA TYR A 342 -7.65 -14.13 18.35
C TYR A 342 -6.20 -14.62 18.42
N ASP A 343 -5.86 -15.39 19.46
CA ASP A 343 -4.51 -15.95 19.63
C ASP A 343 -4.16 -17.05 18.61
N ASP A 344 -5.15 -17.76 18.08
CA ASP A 344 -4.97 -18.75 17.00
C ASP A 344 -4.65 -18.03 15.69
N GLY A 345 -5.34 -16.92 15.42
CA GLY A 345 -5.08 -16.06 14.27
C GLY A 345 -3.66 -15.46 14.28
N VAL A 346 -3.19 -15.00 15.44
CA VAL A 346 -1.80 -14.51 15.59
C VAL A 346 -0.80 -15.65 15.40
N SER A 347 -1.08 -16.84 15.94
CA SER A 347 -0.23 -18.02 15.74
C SER A 347 -0.13 -18.41 14.26
N LEU A 348 -1.25 -18.34 13.54
CA LEU A 348 -1.31 -18.61 12.11
C LEU A 348 -0.54 -17.58 11.29
N ALA A 349 -0.56 -16.31 11.68
CA ALA A 349 0.22 -15.25 11.04
C ALA A 349 1.74 -15.44 11.25
N LEU A 350 2.16 -15.88 12.44
CA LEU A 350 3.56 -16.20 12.74
C LEU A 350 4.03 -17.41 11.91
N GLU A 351 3.24 -18.48 11.87
CA GLU A 351 3.52 -19.67 11.06
C GLU A 351 3.60 -19.32 9.57
N ALA A 352 2.68 -18.50 9.06
CA ALA A 352 2.70 -18.03 7.67
C ALA A 352 3.91 -17.15 7.35
N SER A 353 4.48 -16.48 8.35
CA SER A 353 5.72 -15.70 8.24
C SER A 353 6.99 -16.57 8.40
N GLY A 354 6.81 -17.87 8.64
CA GLY A 354 7.85 -18.85 8.92
C GLY A 354 8.59 -18.63 10.23
N ILE A 355 7.91 -18.00 11.20
CA ILE A 355 8.39 -17.89 12.57
C ILE A 355 7.82 -19.08 13.34
N ASP A 356 8.70 -20.00 13.75
CA ASP A 356 8.32 -21.14 14.58
C ASP A 356 7.77 -20.65 15.93
N ALA A 357 6.65 -21.21 16.38
CA ALA A 357 5.99 -20.83 17.62
C ALA A 357 6.88 -21.01 18.86
N MET A 358 7.87 -21.90 18.77
CA MET A 358 8.83 -22.19 19.85
C MET A 358 10.10 -21.33 19.79
N ALA A 359 10.27 -20.49 18.76
CA ALA A 359 11.42 -19.61 18.65
C ALA A 359 11.36 -18.49 19.69
N MET A 360 12.51 -18.08 20.24
CA MET A 360 12.61 -16.97 21.20
C MET A 360 12.00 -15.68 20.63
N GLU A 361 12.21 -15.45 19.33
CA GLU A 361 11.71 -14.30 18.57
C GLU A 361 10.18 -14.31 18.39
N ALA A 362 9.53 -15.48 18.50
CA ALA A 362 8.09 -15.62 18.31
C ALA A 362 7.28 -14.90 19.39
N SER A 363 7.80 -14.86 20.62
CA SER A 363 7.17 -14.16 21.74
C SER A 363 7.13 -12.64 21.51
N THR A 364 8.25 -12.07 21.07
CA THR A 364 8.40 -10.66 20.72
C THR A 364 7.56 -10.30 19.49
N ALA A 365 7.61 -11.10 18.43
CA ALA A 365 6.82 -10.90 17.23
C ALA A 365 5.31 -10.98 17.52
N ARG A 366 4.89 -11.94 18.36
CA ARG A 366 3.50 -12.02 18.86
C ARG A 366 3.10 -10.74 19.56
N GLN A 367 3.96 -10.20 20.43
CA GLN A 367 3.67 -8.97 21.15
C GLN A 367 3.53 -7.77 20.20
N TRP A 368 4.41 -7.64 19.20
CA TRP A 368 4.32 -6.57 18.19
C TRP A 368 3.04 -6.65 17.35
N LEU A 369 2.62 -7.85 16.95
CA LEU A 369 1.34 -8.06 16.24
C LEU A 369 0.13 -7.68 17.13
N LYS A 370 0.22 -7.93 18.45
CA LYS A 370 -0.83 -7.53 19.40
C LYS A 370 -0.88 -6.02 19.64
N THR A 371 0.26 -5.34 19.73
CA THR A 371 0.33 -3.91 20.06
C THR A 371 0.05 -3.01 18.86
N SER A 372 0.50 -3.37 17.66
CA SER A 372 0.26 -2.61 16.42
C SER A 372 -1.24 -2.38 16.14
N LYS A 373 -2.11 -3.36 16.45
CA LYS A 373 -3.56 -3.24 16.29
C LYS A 373 -4.20 -2.20 17.23
N ARG A 374 -3.64 -1.97 18.43
CA ARG A 374 -4.16 -0.95 19.37
C ARG A 374 -3.98 0.47 18.83
N ALA A 375 -2.98 0.72 17.99
CA ALA A 375 -2.78 2.01 17.34
C ALA A 375 -3.81 2.27 16.22
N GLY A 376 -4.20 1.23 15.47
CA GLY A 376 -5.12 1.34 14.32
C GLY A 376 -6.62 1.31 14.62
N ARG A 377 -7.05 1.04 15.86
CA ARG A 377 -8.48 0.88 16.26
C ARG A 377 -9.22 2.19 16.51
N ARG A 378 -8.51 3.32 16.57
CA ARG A 378 -9.09 4.65 16.83
C ARG A 378 -10.11 5.11 15.77
N PRO A 379 -9.92 4.89 14.45
CA PRO A 379 -10.82 5.43 13.43
C PRO A 379 -12.25 4.87 13.47
N SER A 380 -12.45 3.55 13.62
CA SER A 380 -13.80 2.95 13.66
C SER A 380 -14.57 3.37 14.91
N LEU A 381 -13.91 3.38 16.07
CA LEU A 381 -14.47 3.89 17.32
C LEU A 381 -14.78 5.39 17.23
N ASN A 382 -13.91 6.17 16.59
CA ASN A 382 -14.17 7.59 16.32
C ASN A 382 -15.38 7.76 15.39
N CYS A 383 -15.52 6.96 14.33
CA CYS A 383 -16.68 6.99 13.45
C CYS A 383 -17.98 6.66 14.20
N ALA A 384 -18.01 5.61 15.02
CA ALA A 384 -19.17 5.27 15.84
C ALA A 384 -19.53 6.38 16.84
N ARG A 385 -18.52 6.98 17.46
CA ARG A 385 -18.67 8.13 18.37
C ARG A 385 -19.21 9.35 17.62
N LEU A 386 -18.69 9.66 16.44
CA LEU A 386 -19.14 10.77 15.59
C LEU A 386 -20.59 10.56 15.13
N ALA A 387 -20.96 9.35 14.72
CA ALA A 387 -22.35 9.01 14.36
C ALA A 387 -23.30 9.26 15.54
N THR A 388 -22.88 8.86 16.75
CA THR A 388 -23.64 9.11 17.99
C THR A 388 -23.74 10.60 18.30
N GLN A 389 -22.65 11.37 18.15
CA GLN A 389 -22.65 12.82 18.35
C GLN A 389 -23.54 13.53 17.32
N LEU A 390 -23.48 13.14 16.05
CA LEU A 390 -24.35 13.63 14.99
C LEU A 390 -25.82 13.39 15.34
N GLY A 391 -26.16 12.19 15.81
CA GLY A 391 -27.52 11.87 16.28
C GLY A 391 -28.04 12.81 17.38
N ARG A 392 -27.15 13.34 18.23
CA ARG A 392 -27.52 14.33 19.26
C ARG A 392 -27.70 15.75 18.71
N ILE A 393 -26.97 16.11 17.66
CA ILE A 393 -27.00 17.46 17.06
C ILE A 393 -28.15 17.59 16.05
N THR A 394 -28.53 16.51 15.35
CA THR A 394 -29.58 16.51 14.32
C THR A 394 -30.91 17.10 14.82
N PRO A 395 -31.44 16.75 16.01
CA PRO A 395 -32.66 17.36 16.55
C PRO A 395 -32.51 18.87 16.80
N CYS A 396 -31.37 19.33 17.30
CA CYS A 396 -31.10 20.75 17.52
C CYS A 396 -31.06 21.52 16.18
N ARG A 397 -30.48 20.92 15.14
CA ARG A 397 -30.50 21.51 13.79
C ARG A 397 -31.92 21.66 13.26
N ALA A 398 -32.75 20.62 13.43
CA ALA A 398 -34.16 20.65 13.05
C ALA A 398 -34.95 21.72 13.84
N GLN A 399 -34.66 21.92 15.13
CA GLN A 399 -35.26 23.00 15.92
C GLN A 399 -34.88 24.39 15.40
N ILE A 400 -33.64 24.58 14.95
CA ILE A 400 -33.22 25.84 14.33
C ILE A 400 -33.94 26.05 12.99
N GLU A 401 -34.05 25.01 12.16
CA GLU A 401 -34.81 25.07 10.91
C GLU A 401 -36.29 25.39 11.16
N TRP A 402 -36.90 24.79 12.18
CA TRP A 402 -38.27 25.11 12.60
C TRP A 402 -38.40 26.54 13.11
N TYR A 403 -37.47 27.00 13.97
CA TYR A 403 -37.42 28.37 14.45
C TYR A 403 -37.31 29.37 13.28
N LYS A 404 -36.49 29.06 12.27
CA LYS A 404 -36.35 29.88 11.06
C LYS A 404 -37.67 30.01 10.29
N ALA A 405 -38.45 28.93 10.22
CA ALA A 405 -39.72 28.91 9.49
C ALA A 405 -40.85 29.69 10.20
N LEU A 406 -40.69 30.03 11.48
CA LEU A 406 -41.68 30.78 12.26
C LEU A 406 -41.61 32.30 12.07
N PHE A 407 -40.65 32.81 11.27
CA PHE A 407 -40.47 34.24 11.03
C PHE A 407 -40.44 34.57 9.54
N ASP A 408 -41.13 35.66 9.18
CA ASP A 408 -41.33 36.12 7.81
C ASP A 408 -40.04 36.73 7.22
N ALA A 409 -40.01 36.87 5.89
CA ALA A 409 -38.85 37.37 5.15
C ALA A 409 -38.43 38.82 5.50
N GLU A 410 -39.34 39.64 6.04
CA GLU A 410 -39.05 41.04 6.40
C GLU A 410 -38.23 41.20 7.69
N MET A 411 -38.40 40.31 8.68
CA MET A 411 -37.66 40.36 9.95
C MET A 411 -36.54 39.33 9.99
N GLY A 412 -36.80 38.12 9.49
CA GLY A 412 -35.85 37.01 9.53
C GLY A 412 -35.52 36.49 10.93
N TYR A 413 -35.07 35.24 10.99
CA TYR A 413 -34.76 34.55 12.24
C TYR A 413 -33.60 35.19 13.03
N TYR A 414 -32.66 35.83 12.35
CA TYR A 414 -31.46 36.42 12.94
C TYR A 414 -31.83 37.62 13.83
N ASP A 415 -32.61 38.57 13.29
CA ASP A 415 -33.02 39.75 14.07
C ASP A 415 -34.04 39.38 15.14
N ALA A 416 -34.92 38.39 14.89
CA ALA A 416 -35.82 37.84 15.91
C ALA A 416 -35.06 37.25 17.10
N PHE A 417 -33.99 36.48 16.84
CA PHE A 417 -33.12 35.92 17.88
C PHE A 417 -32.37 37.03 18.63
N LYS A 418 -31.80 38.00 17.91
CA LYS A 418 -31.08 39.15 18.49
C LYS A 418 -31.97 39.98 19.42
N GLN A 419 -33.25 40.13 19.07
CA GLN A 419 -34.25 40.85 19.87
C GLN A 419 -34.95 39.97 20.92
N ARG A 420 -34.54 38.69 21.07
CA ARG A 420 -35.13 37.69 21.98
C ARG A 420 -36.65 37.55 21.84
N ARG A 421 -37.17 37.65 20.62
CA ARG A 421 -38.61 37.54 20.35
C ARG A 421 -39.02 36.07 20.34
N SER A 422 -40.10 35.75 21.04
CA SER A 422 -40.72 34.43 20.94
C SER A 422 -41.53 34.34 19.64
N PRO A 423 -41.51 33.20 18.92
CA PRO A 423 -42.42 33.00 17.80
C PRO A 423 -43.86 33.21 18.29
N ARG A 424 -44.64 33.99 17.55
CA ARG A 424 -46.03 34.28 17.90
C ARG A 424 -46.77 32.94 18.01
N LYS A 425 -47.13 32.52 19.23
CA LYS A 425 -48.03 31.38 19.44
C LYS A 425 -49.27 31.65 18.59
N TYR A 426 -49.58 30.74 17.66
CA TYR A 426 -50.75 30.74 16.81
C TYR A 426 -51.97 31.34 17.52
N SER A 427 -52.32 32.59 17.20
CA SER A 427 -53.69 33.06 17.33
C SER A 427 -54.40 32.62 16.05
N ARG A 428 -55.07 31.47 16.11
CA ARG A 428 -56.15 31.17 15.18
C ARG A 428 -57.30 32.12 15.44
#